data_AF-A9X8X6-F1
#
_entry.id   AF-A9X8X6-F1
#
_cell.length_a   1.000
_cell.length_b   1.000
_cell.length_c   1.000
_cell.angle_alpha   90.00
_cell.angle_beta   90.00
_cell.angle_gamma   90.00
#
_symmetry.space_group_name_H-M   'P 1'
#
loop_
_entity.id
_entity.type
_entity.pdbx_description
1 polymer ?
#
loop_
_entity_poly.entity_id
_entity_poly.type
_entity_poly.pdbx_seq_one_letter_code
_entity_poly.pdbx_strand_id
1 'polypeptide(L)'
;RVVFNEITKNAIQQAFQQPGELNMDGVNAQQARRFMDRVVGFMVSPLLWKKVARGLSAGRVQSVAVKLLVEREREIKAFVPEEFWDIHADTKTPSKEDFRLLVAQKDGVAFKPSNEAEAMAAMSVLQKAAYEVCKREDKPTSSKPSAPFITSTLQQAASTRLGYGVKKTMMLAQRLYEAGYITYMRTDSTNLSSEAVDAVRQYITSEFGEAYLPGKPNVYGSKEG
;
A
#
# COMPACT_ATOMS: atom_id res chain seq x y z
N ARG A 1 32.07 15.78 4.73
CA ARG A 1 30.59 15.75 4.81
C ARG A 1 30.19 14.47 5.52
N VAL A 2 29.59 14.61 6.69
CA VAL A 2 29.11 13.47 7.50
C VAL A 2 27.72 13.06 7.00
N VAL A 3 27.46 11.76 6.88
CA VAL A 3 26.17 11.18 6.50
C VAL A 3 25.87 10.02 7.43
N PHE A 4 24.64 9.94 7.93
CA PHE A 4 24.16 8.86 8.77
C PHE A 4 22.66 8.64 8.51
N ASN A 5 22.21 7.40 8.65
CA ASN A 5 20.81 7.01 8.41
C ASN A 5 20.00 6.87 9.70
N GLU A 6 20.64 7.00 10.86
CA GLU A 6 20.03 6.96 12.18
C GLU A 6 20.89 7.76 13.17
N ILE A 7 20.25 8.23 14.26
CA ILE A 7 20.91 9.01 15.30
C ILE A 7 21.19 8.10 16.50
N THR A 8 22.15 7.18 16.32
CA THR A 8 22.67 6.31 17.39
C THR A 8 24.13 6.66 17.68
N LYS A 9 24.62 6.38 18.90
CA LYS A 9 26.01 6.66 19.28
C LYS A 9 27.00 6.04 18.28
N ASN A 10 26.75 4.80 17.87
CA ASN A 10 27.60 4.06 16.94
C ASN A 10 27.56 4.66 15.53
N ALA A 11 26.38 4.93 14.98
CA ALA A 11 26.24 5.49 13.64
C ALA A 11 26.90 6.87 13.52
N ILE A 12 26.76 7.72 14.55
CA ILE A 12 27.42 9.02 14.59
C ILE A 12 28.94 8.84 14.67
N GLN A 13 29.47 8.01 15.56
CA GLN A 13 30.92 7.80 15.67
C GLN A 13 31.52 7.29 14.35
N GLN A 14 30.89 6.31 13.69
CA GLN A 14 31.33 5.80 12.39
C GLN A 14 31.31 6.88 11.31
N ALA A 15 30.23 7.66 11.23
CA ALA A 15 30.10 8.70 10.21
C ALA A 15 31.15 9.82 10.34
N PHE A 16 31.64 10.08 11.55
CA PHE A 16 32.71 11.05 11.80
C PHE A 16 34.13 10.47 11.62
N GLN A 17 34.30 9.15 11.72
CA GLN A 17 35.59 8.48 11.45
C GLN A 17 35.95 8.50 9.97
N GLN A 18 34.96 8.38 9.09
CA GLN A 18 35.15 8.39 7.63
C GLN A 18 34.28 9.47 6.97
N PRO A 19 34.64 10.76 7.13
CA PRO A 19 33.89 11.84 6.49
C PRO A 19 34.09 11.77 4.97
N GLY A 20 32.98 11.67 4.22
CA GLY A 20 33.02 11.73 2.77
C GLY A 20 33.20 13.15 2.23
N GLU A 21 33.32 13.30 0.91
CA GLU A 21 33.30 14.62 0.27
C GLU A 21 31.88 15.10 -0.02
N LEU A 22 31.75 16.38 -0.37
CA LEU A 22 30.48 16.91 -0.84
C LEU A 22 30.15 16.32 -2.22
N ASN A 23 29.11 15.49 -2.29
CA ASN A 23 28.62 14.98 -3.58
C ASN A 23 27.99 16.12 -4.41
N MET A 24 28.73 16.61 -5.39
CA MET A 24 28.30 17.70 -6.27
C MET A 24 27.21 17.28 -7.25
N ASP A 25 27.15 16.02 -7.67
CA ASP A 25 26.06 15.52 -8.52
C ASP A 25 24.72 15.57 -7.80
N GLY A 26 24.70 15.21 -6.51
CA GLY A 26 23.51 15.34 -5.66
C GLY A 26 23.06 16.80 -5.49
N VAL A 27 24.01 17.73 -5.39
CA VAL A 27 23.73 19.17 -5.35
C VAL A 27 23.16 19.64 -6.69
N ASN A 28 23.80 19.29 -7.80
CA ASN A 28 23.40 19.67 -9.16
C ASN A 28 22.02 19.10 -9.52
N ALA A 29 21.73 17.85 -9.14
CA ALA A 29 20.41 17.24 -9.32
C ALA A 29 19.32 18.01 -8.55
N GLN A 30 19.60 18.43 -7.30
CA GLN A 30 18.68 19.25 -6.52
C GLN A 30 18.44 20.62 -7.16
N GLN A 31 19.49 21.27 -7.66
CA GLN A 31 19.38 22.57 -8.34
C GLN A 31 18.60 22.45 -9.65
N ALA A 32 18.91 21.44 -10.48
CA ALA A 32 18.19 21.18 -11.72
C ALA A 32 16.68 21.02 -11.47
N ARG A 33 16.28 20.22 -10.47
CA ARG A 33 14.87 20.10 -10.07
C ARG A 33 14.27 21.44 -9.68
N ARG A 34 14.98 22.24 -8.87
CA ARG A 34 14.51 23.58 -8.45
C ARG A 34 14.30 24.50 -9.65
N PHE A 35 15.20 24.48 -10.63
CA PHE A 35 15.07 25.26 -11.86
C PHE A 35 13.88 24.79 -12.70
N MET A 36 13.71 23.49 -12.92
CA MET A 36 12.58 22.94 -13.67
C MET A 36 11.24 23.33 -13.05
N ASP A 37 11.10 23.18 -11.73
CA ASP A 37 9.87 23.51 -11.02
C ASP A 37 9.58 25.03 -11.09
N ARG A 38 10.64 25.87 -11.04
CA ARG A 38 10.53 27.32 -11.24
C ARG A 38 10.09 27.68 -12.67
N VAL A 39 10.69 27.08 -13.70
CA VAL A 39 10.35 27.34 -15.10
C VAL A 39 8.86 27.08 -15.35
N VAL A 40 8.36 25.91 -14.93
CA VAL A 40 6.93 25.58 -15.09
C VAL A 40 6.04 26.56 -14.31
N GLY A 41 6.39 26.85 -13.05
CA GLY A 41 5.63 27.77 -12.22
C GLY A 41 5.51 29.18 -12.82
N PHE A 42 6.63 29.76 -13.28
CA PHE A 42 6.68 31.12 -13.81
C PHE A 42 6.14 31.23 -15.24
N MET A 43 6.33 30.22 -16.10
CA MET A 43 5.91 30.30 -17.49
C MET A 43 4.45 29.86 -17.70
N VAL A 44 3.98 28.86 -16.95
CA VAL A 44 2.64 28.27 -17.19
C VAL A 44 1.55 28.96 -16.35
N SER A 45 1.85 29.41 -15.13
CA SER A 45 0.82 30.08 -14.30
C SER A 45 0.20 31.33 -14.94
N PRO A 46 0.97 32.23 -15.60
CA PRO A 46 0.37 33.38 -16.31
C PRO A 46 -0.61 32.97 -17.41
N LEU A 47 -0.37 31.85 -18.09
CA LEU A 47 -1.28 31.31 -19.09
C LEU A 47 -2.58 30.83 -18.42
N LEU A 48 -2.50 30.14 -17.28
CA LEU A 48 -3.68 29.72 -16.50
C LEU A 48 -4.49 30.93 -16.03
N TRP A 49 -3.86 32.02 -15.64
CA TRP A 49 -4.56 33.26 -15.24
C TRP A 49 -5.35 33.87 -16.39
N LYS A 50 -4.78 33.84 -17.60
CA LYS A 50 -5.42 34.37 -18.80
C LYS A 50 -6.55 33.47 -19.31
N LYS A 51 -6.44 32.15 -19.14
CA LYS A 51 -7.32 31.16 -19.79
C LYS A 51 -8.32 30.48 -18.87
N VAL A 52 -8.08 30.45 -17.56
CA VAL A 52 -8.91 29.71 -16.59
C VAL A 52 -9.36 30.64 -15.47
N ALA A 53 -8.46 31.02 -14.56
CA ALA A 53 -8.76 31.92 -13.45
C ALA A 53 -7.49 32.54 -12.86
N ARG A 54 -7.57 33.80 -12.43
CA ARG A 54 -6.47 34.49 -11.72
C ARG A 54 -6.17 33.78 -10.40
N GLY A 55 -4.89 33.72 -10.02
CA GLY A 55 -4.43 33.12 -8.77
C GLY A 55 -4.15 31.61 -8.82
N LEU A 56 -4.42 30.94 -9.95
CA LEU A 56 -4.05 29.53 -10.14
C LEU A 56 -2.54 29.34 -10.24
N SER A 57 -2.03 28.22 -9.75
CA SER A 57 -0.61 27.86 -9.87
C SER A 57 -0.44 26.61 -10.73
N ALA A 58 0.55 26.64 -11.62
CA ALA A 58 0.99 25.48 -12.36
C ALA A 58 2.16 24.80 -11.63
N GLY A 59 2.08 23.49 -11.44
CA GLY A 59 3.17 22.70 -10.86
C GLY A 59 3.41 21.45 -11.67
N ARG A 60 4.66 21.22 -12.08
CA ARG A 60 5.04 20.10 -12.97
C ARG A 60 4.53 18.75 -12.47
N VAL A 61 4.68 18.49 -11.16
CA VAL A 61 4.22 17.23 -10.52
C VAL A 61 2.78 17.33 -10.03
N GLN A 62 2.38 18.50 -9.51
CA GLN A 62 1.04 18.71 -8.96
C GLN A 62 -0.04 18.56 -10.03
N SER A 63 0.16 19.10 -11.23
CA SER A 63 -0.80 19.00 -12.33
C SER A 63 -1.02 17.55 -12.78
N VAL A 64 0.02 16.71 -12.75
CA VAL A 64 -0.10 15.28 -13.06
C VAL A 64 -0.87 14.55 -11.97
N ALA A 65 -0.62 14.86 -10.69
CA ALA A 65 -1.39 14.29 -9.58
C ALA A 65 -2.88 14.68 -9.65
N VAL A 66 -3.18 15.94 -9.96
CA VAL A 66 -4.56 16.41 -10.18
C VAL A 66 -5.18 15.70 -11.39
N LYS A 67 -4.42 15.48 -12.47
CA LYS A 67 -4.88 14.74 -13.64
C LYS A 67 -5.35 13.33 -13.27
N LEU A 68 -4.59 12.59 -12.46
CA LEU A 68 -4.99 11.24 -12.01
C LEU A 68 -6.34 11.24 -11.28
N LEU A 69 -6.58 12.24 -10.42
CA LEU A 69 -7.86 12.39 -9.73
C LEU A 69 -9.00 12.72 -10.70
N VAL A 70 -8.75 13.62 -11.65
CA VAL A 70 -9.74 14.01 -12.67
C VAL A 70 -10.08 12.83 -13.58
N GLU A 71 -9.11 12.01 -13.97
CA GLU A 71 -9.33 10.81 -14.78
C GLU A 71 -10.19 9.78 -14.03
N ARG A 72 -9.86 9.48 -12.76
CA ARG A 72 -10.70 8.62 -11.92
C ARG A 72 -12.12 9.18 -11.75
N GLU A 73 -12.27 10.47 -11.54
CA GLU A 73 -13.59 11.11 -11.41
C GLU A 73 -14.40 11.01 -12.71
N ARG A 74 -13.74 11.09 -13.87
CA ARG A 74 -14.39 10.88 -15.17
C ARG A 74 -14.82 9.43 -15.37
N GLU A 75 -14.00 8.47 -14.97
CA GLU A 75 -14.37 7.04 -14.95
C GLU A 75 -15.62 6.82 -14.11
N ILE A 76 -15.66 7.37 -12.89
CA ILE A 76 -16.81 7.26 -11.97
C ILE A 76 -18.08 7.89 -12.59
N LYS A 77 -17.96 9.06 -13.23
CA LYS A 77 -19.10 9.75 -13.87
C LYS A 77 -19.62 9.05 -15.12
N ALA A 78 -18.73 8.38 -15.87
CA ALA A 78 -19.09 7.63 -17.07
C ALA A 78 -19.59 6.22 -16.73
N PHE A 79 -19.42 5.77 -15.49
CA PHE A 79 -19.86 4.44 -15.06
C PHE A 79 -21.39 4.37 -15.04
N VAL A 80 -21.95 3.44 -15.82
CA VAL A 80 -23.37 3.08 -15.81
C VAL A 80 -23.48 1.78 -15.00
N PRO A 81 -24.06 1.80 -13.78
CA PRO A 81 -24.21 0.59 -12.99
C PRO A 81 -25.12 -0.43 -13.70
N GLU A 82 -24.71 -1.69 -13.67
CA GLU A 82 -25.51 -2.81 -14.15
C GLU A 82 -26.04 -3.61 -12.95
N GLU A 83 -27.32 -3.96 -12.99
CA GLU A 83 -27.94 -4.80 -11.98
C GLU A 83 -27.44 -6.24 -12.11
N PHE A 84 -27.11 -6.85 -10.97
CA PHE A 84 -26.86 -8.27 -10.87
C PHE A 84 -27.30 -8.77 -9.49
N TRP A 85 -27.58 -10.06 -9.39
CA TRP A 85 -28.04 -10.68 -8.15
C TRP A 85 -27.13 -11.83 -7.74
N ASP A 86 -26.88 -11.93 -6.44
CA ASP A 86 -26.32 -13.12 -5.82
C ASP A 86 -27.43 -13.90 -5.11
N ILE A 87 -27.37 -15.22 -5.19
CA ILE A 87 -28.26 -16.10 -4.42
C ILE A 87 -27.43 -16.87 -3.41
N HIS A 88 -27.84 -16.76 -2.15
CA HIS A 88 -27.24 -17.50 -1.06
C HIS A 88 -28.22 -18.57 -0.55
N ALA A 89 -27.67 -19.73 -0.18
CA ALA A 89 -28.42 -20.78 0.50
C ALA A 89 -27.84 -20.97 1.90
N ASP A 90 -28.68 -20.76 2.92
CA ASP A 90 -28.34 -21.06 4.31
C ASP A 90 -28.64 -22.54 4.56
N THR A 91 -27.58 -23.35 4.71
CA THR A 91 -27.68 -24.79 4.91
C THR A 91 -27.17 -25.18 6.29
N LYS A 92 -27.41 -26.44 6.68
CA LYS A 92 -26.81 -27.04 7.87
C LYS A 92 -25.97 -28.25 7.48
N THR A 93 -24.81 -28.39 8.09
CA THR A 93 -23.99 -29.61 7.98
C THR A 93 -24.69 -30.81 8.63
N PRO A 94 -24.21 -32.05 8.41
CA PRO A 94 -24.67 -33.20 9.19
C PRO A 94 -24.49 -33.04 10.71
N SER A 95 -23.49 -32.25 11.15
CA SER A 95 -23.28 -31.89 12.56
C SER A 95 -24.19 -30.76 13.05
N LYS A 96 -25.14 -30.30 12.23
CA LYS A 96 -26.09 -29.19 12.49
C LYS A 96 -25.45 -27.79 12.62
N GLU A 97 -24.23 -27.63 12.11
CA GLU A 97 -23.57 -26.33 12.02
C GLU A 97 -24.09 -25.54 10.83
N ASP A 98 -24.23 -24.22 10.98
CA ASP A 98 -24.69 -23.35 9.90
C ASP A 98 -23.59 -23.21 8.83
N PHE A 99 -23.97 -23.37 7.57
CA PHE A 99 -23.07 -23.28 6.43
C PHE A 99 -23.73 -22.53 5.28
N ARG A 100 -23.26 -21.31 5.02
CA ARG A 100 -23.82 -20.45 3.96
C ARG A 100 -23.10 -20.68 2.64
N LEU A 101 -23.86 -21.02 1.61
CA LEU A 101 -23.40 -21.23 0.25
C LEU A 101 -23.74 -20.02 -0.62
N LEU A 102 -22.88 -19.72 -1.60
CA LEU A 102 -23.17 -18.83 -2.72
C LEU A 102 -23.36 -19.70 -3.98
N VAL A 103 -24.42 -19.45 -4.74
CA VAL A 103 -24.62 -20.11 -6.03
C VAL A 103 -23.58 -19.59 -7.02
N ALA A 104 -22.55 -20.39 -7.29
CA ALA A 104 -21.46 -19.97 -8.16
C ALA A 104 -21.77 -20.15 -9.65
N GLN A 105 -22.50 -21.22 -10.00
CA GLN A 105 -22.68 -21.65 -11.39
C GLN A 105 -24.05 -22.31 -11.60
N LYS A 106 -24.55 -22.22 -12.84
CA LYS A 106 -25.69 -22.99 -13.35
C LYS A 106 -25.26 -23.61 -14.69
N ASP A 107 -25.42 -24.93 -14.82
CA ASP A 107 -25.06 -25.69 -16.04
C ASP A 107 -23.61 -25.45 -16.52
N GLY A 108 -22.68 -25.32 -15.58
CA GLY A 108 -21.25 -25.09 -15.85
C GLY A 108 -20.88 -23.65 -16.23
N VAL A 109 -21.85 -22.73 -16.25
CA VAL A 109 -21.64 -21.30 -16.53
C VAL A 109 -21.76 -20.49 -15.23
N ALA A 110 -20.97 -19.43 -15.09
CA ALA A 110 -21.04 -18.54 -13.94
C ALA A 110 -22.48 -18.00 -13.76
N PHE A 111 -23.03 -18.19 -12.56
CA PHE A 111 -24.38 -17.76 -12.26
C PHE A 111 -24.40 -16.26 -11.97
N LYS A 112 -25.01 -15.48 -12.86
CA LYS A 112 -25.13 -14.01 -12.75
C LYS A 112 -26.48 -13.53 -13.29
N PRO A 113 -27.59 -13.71 -12.54
CA PRO A 113 -28.87 -13.14 -12.90
C PRO A 113 -28.76 -11.63 -13.03
N SER A 114 -29.36 -11.10 -14.09
CA SER A 114 -29.33 -9.67 -14.42
C SER A 114 -30.51 -8.87 -13.84
N ASN A 115 -31.50 -9.57 -13.29
CA ASN A 115 -32.72 -8.98 -12.75
C ASN A 115 -33.39 -9.87 -11.69
N GLU A 116 -34.33 -9.28 -10.95
CA GLU A 116 -35.10 -9.97 -9.89
C GLU A 116 -35.86 -11.21 -10.40
N ALA A 117 -36.45 -11.16 -11.60
CA ALA A 117 -37.25 -12.27 -12.11
C ALA A 117 -36.40 -13.52 -12.36
N GLU A 118 -35.20 -13.36 -12.94
CA GLU A 118 -34.22 -14.43 -13.12
C GLU A 118 -33.75 -14.99 -11.77
N ALA A 119 -33.47 -14.11 -10.80
CA ALA A 119 -33.05 -14.51 -9.46
C ALA A 119 -34.15 -15.30 -8.74
N MET A 120 -35.39 -14.84 -8.77
CA MET A 120 -36.53 -15.49 -8.12
C MET A 120 -36.92 -16.80 -8.79
N ALA A 121 -36.77 -16.91 -10.12
CA ALA A 121 -36.93 -18.17 -10.83
C ALA A 121 -35.90 -19.21 -10.37
N ALA A 122 -34.63 -18.82 -10.24
CA ALA A 122 -33.59 -19.71 -9.71
C ALA A 122 -33.83 -20.05 -8.23
N MET A 123 -34.24 -19.09 -7.41
CA MET A 123 -34.58 -19.30 -5.99
C MET A 123 -35.69 -20.35 -5.83
N SER A 124 -36.74 -20.28 -6.66
CA SER A 124 -37.86 -21.22 -6.61
C SER A 124 -37.45 -22.67 -6.92
N VAL A 125 -36.43 -22.87 -7.75
CA VAL A 125 -35.84 -24.18 -8.02
C VAL A 125 -35.00 -24.64 -6.83
N LEU A 126 -34.14 -23.75 -6.31
CA LEU A 126 -33.21 -24.04 -5.22
C LEU A 126 -33.90 -24.34 -3.89
N GLN A 127 -35.03 -23.67 -3.58
CA GLN A 127 -35.83 -23.94 -2.37
C GLN A 127 -36.34 -25.39 -2.28
N LYS A 128 -36.52 -26.05 -3.42
CA LYS A 128 -37.00 -27.43 -3.50
C LYS A 128 -35.86 -28.43 -3.68
N ALA A 129 -34.63 -27.95 -3.86
CA ALA A 129 -33.47 -28.78 -4.13
C ALA A 129 -32.91 -29.41 -2.84
N ALA A 130 -32.37 -30.61 -2.98
CA ALA A 130 -31.48 -31.19 -1.98
C ALA A 130 -30.04 -30.76 -2.31
N TYR A 131 -29.28 -30.38 -1.29
CA TYR A 131 -27.89 -29.97 -1.43
C TYR A 131 -26.98 -31.12 -1.00
N GLU A 132 -25.97 -31.41 -1.82
CA GLU A 132 -24.91 -32.35 -1.51
C GLU A 132 -23.54 -31.76 -1.80
N VAL A 133 -22.52 -32.22 -1.07
CA VAL A 133 -21.14 -31.79 -1.28
C VAL A 133 -20.57 -32.58 -2.45
N CYS A 134 -20.43 -31.92 -3.61
CA CYS A 134 -19.86 -32.54 -4.81
C CYS A 134 -18.33 -32.63 -4.80
N LYS A 135 -17.65 -31.70 -4.11
CA LYS A 135 -16.19 -31.66 -4.00
C LYS A 135 -15.78 -30.95 -2.71
N ARG A 136 -14.77 -31.51 -2.03
CA ARG A 136 -14.04 -30.85 -0.94
C ARG A 136 -12.56 -30.85 -1.30
N GLU A 137 -11.92 -29.70 -1.13
CA GLU A 137 -10.50 -29.55 -1.41
C GLU A 137 -9.83 -28.80 -0.25
N ASP A 138 -9.01 -29.52 0.50
CA ASP A 138 -8.23 -28.98 1.60
C ASP A 138 -6.81 -28.68 1.09
N LYS A 139 -6.46 -27.40 1.00
CA LYS A 139 -5.14 -26.95 0.56
C LYS A 139 -4.47 -26.12 1.65
N PRO A 140 -3.26 -26.47 2.11
CA PRO A 140 -2.50 -25.60 2.97
C PRO A 140 -2.12 -24.33 2.20
N THR A 141 -2.43 -23.17 2.78
CA THR A 141 -2.04 -21.87 2.24
C THR A 141 -1.13 -21.15 3.23
N SER A 142 -0.25 -20.31 2.73
CA SER A 142 0.67 -19.52 3.54
C SER A 142 0.70 -18.08 3.05
N SER A 143 0.71 -17.13 3.97
CA SER A 143 0.93 -15.71 3.67
C SER A 143 2.32 -15.28 4.14
N LYS A 144 3.04 -14.53 3.31
CA LYS A 144 4.37 -13.99 3.65
C LYS A 144 4.22 -12.65 4.36
N PRO A 145 5.09 -12.32 5.33
CA PRO A 145 5.11 -10.99 5.93
C PRO A 145 5.44 -9.91 4.88
N SER A 146 4.94 -8.71 5.11
CA SER A 146 5.29 -7.54 4.29
C SER A 146 6.74 -7.13 4.51
N ALA A 147 7.32 -6.46 3.51
CA ALA A 147 8.64 -5.85 3.64
C ALA A 147 8.64 -4.73 4.71
N PRO A 148 9.82 -4.36 5.24
CA PRO A 148 9.99 -3.19 6.10
C PRO A 148 9.48 -1.91 5.43
N PHE A 149 9.11 -0.93 6.26
CA PHE A 149 8.55 0.31 5.76
C PHE A 149 9.57 1.14 4.97
N ILE A 150 9.17 1.53 3.76
CA ILE A 150 9.67 2.71 3.05
C ILE A 150 8.71 3.88 3.23
N THR A 151 9.11 5.07 2.77
CA THR A 151 8.32 6.31 2.91
C THR A 151 6.87 6.13 2.43
N SER A 152 6.67 5.54 1.25
CA SER A 152 5.34 5.37 0.65
C SER A 152 4.48 4.37 1.43
N THR A 153 5.04 3.22 1.80
CA THR A 153 4.31 2.18 2.55
C THR A 153 4.00 2.62 3.98
N LEU A 154 4.87 3.42 4.61
CA LEU A 154 4.60 4.02 5.92
C LEU A 154 3.43 4.99 5.84
N GLN A 155 3.41 5.86 4.84
CA GLN A 155 2.32 6.82 4.62
C GLN A 155 0.99 6.11 4.35
N GLN A 156 0.99 5.07 3.50
CA GLN A 156 -0.21 4.27 3.22
C GLN A 156 -0.71 3.56 4.47
N ALA A 157 0.17 2.85 5.19
CA ALA A 157 -0.22 2.12 6.40
C ALA A 157 -0.72 3.06 7.51
N ALA A 158 -0.09 4.21 7.72
CA ALA A 158 -0.55 5.20 8.70
C ALA A 158 -1.90 5.80 8.31
N SER A 159 -2.15 6.02 7.01
CA SER A 159 -3.45 6.51 6.55
C SER A 159 -4.54 5.47 6.73
N THR A 160 -4.32 4.22 6.31
CA THR A 160 -5.34 3.16 6.36
C THR A 160 -5.59 2.66 7.78
N ARG A 161 -4.54 2.53 8.61
CA ARG A 161 -4.66 1.92 9.95
C ARG A 161 -4.87 2.94 11.06
N LEU A 162 -4.34 4.16 10.93
CA LEU A 162 -4.36 5.18 11.98
C LEU A 162 -5.14 6.45 11.59
N GLY A 163 -5.63 6.54 10.35
CA GLY A 163 -6.34 7.72 9.85
C GLY A 163 -5.45 8.98 9.72
N TYR A 164 -4.12 8.83 9.67
CA TYR A 164 -3.22 9.98 9.59
C TYR A 164 -3.00 10.42 8.15
N GLY A 165 -3.23 11.71 7.88
CA GLY A 165 -2.84 12.31 6.61
C GLY A 165 -1.31 12.35 6.46
N VAL A 166 -0.82 12.29 5.21
CA VAL A 166 0.61 12.17 4.88
C VAL A 166 1.49 13.22 5.57
N LYS A 167 1.01 14.46 5.69
CA LYS A 167 1.72 15.56 6.37
C LYS A 167 1.93 15.27 7.86
N LYS A 168 0.91 14.74 8.54
CA LYS A 168 0.99 14.38 9.96
C LYS A 168 1.98 13.23 10.16
N THR A 169 1.88 12.17 9.34
CA THR A 169 2.79 11.03 9.38
C THR A 169 4.25 11.47 9.24
N MET A 170 4.56 12.29 8.24
CA MET A 170 5.94 12.75 8.02
C MET A 170 6.44 13.69 9.11
N MET A 171 5.58 14.53 9.69
CA MET A 171 5.96 15.38 10.83
C MET A 171 6.31 14.55 12.06
N LEU A 172 5.51 13.52 12.38
CA LEU A 172 5.77 12.65 13.53
C LEU A 172 7.01 11.79 13.30
N ALA A 173 7.17 11.22 12.10
CA ALA A 173 8.35 10.45 11.74
C ALA A 173 9.64 11.30 11.82
N GLN A 174 9.60 12.57 11.40
CA GLN A 174 10.73 13.50 11.58
C GLN A 174 11.12 13.62 13.07
N ARG A 175 10.14 13.83 13.96
CA ARG A 175 10.39 13.93 15.41
C ARG A 175 10.96 12.64 15.99
N LEU A 176 10.46 11.49 15.54
CA LEU A 176 10.98 10.19 15.97
C LEU A 176 12.43 9.97 15.51
N TYR A 177 12.76 10.36 14.27
CA TYR A 177 14.11 10.29 13.75
C TYR A 177 15.07 11.22 14.51
N GLU A 178 14.69 12.48 14.71
CA GLU A 178 15.49 13.47 15.43
C GLU A 178 15.72 13.10 16.90
N ALA A 179 14.77 12.38 17.51
CA ALA A 179 14.90 11.85 18.86
C ALA A 179 15.64 10.50 18.93
N GLY A 180 16.07 9.94 17.79
CA GLY A 180 16.83 8.68 17.74
C GLY A 180 16.00 7.40 17.87
N TYR A 181 14.68 7.45 17.68
CA TYR A 181 13.80 6.28 17.82
C TYR A 181 13.67 5.44 16.54
N ILE A 182 13.89 6.04 15.36
CA ILE A 182 13.78 5.36 14.07
C ILE A 182 14.92 5.77 13.13
N THR A 183 15.13 4.99 12.08
CA THR A 183 16.00 5.35 10.95
C THR A 183 15.35 6.45 10.07
N TYR A 184 16.11 6.96 9.12
CA TYR A 184 15.71 8.08 8.27
C TYR A 184 14.45 7.74 7.45
N MET A 185 13.37 8.47 7.73
CA MET A 185 12.02 8.22 7.22
C MET A 185 11.78 8.59 5.74
N ARG A 186 12.77 9.20 5.07
CA ARG A 186 12.72 9.51 3.63
C ARG A 186 13.62 8.55 2.86
N THR A 187 13.18 7.30 2.79
CA THR A 187 13.85 6.18 2.12
C THR A 187 12.90 5.47 1.16
N ASP A 188 13.45 4.91 0.09
CA ASP A 188 12.85 3.94 -0.83
C ASP A 188 13.44 2.53 -0.67
N SER A 189 14.41 2.36 0.22
CA SER A 189 15.07 1.08 0.50
C SER A 189 14.34 0.30 1.59
N THR A 190 14.05 -0.96 1.31
CA THR A 190 13.55 -1.95 2.28
C THR A 190 14.67 -2.70 2.99
N ASN A 191 15.93 -2.35 2.70
CA ASN A 191 17.08 -3.02 3.28
C ASN A 191 17.17 -2.79 4.80
N LEU A 192 17.62 -3.81 5.52
CA LEU A 192 17.90 -3.76 6.95
C LEU A 192 19.40 -4.01 7.18
N SER A 193 20.00 -3.32 8.13
CA SER A 193 21.36 -3.64 8.58
C SER A 193 21.39 -5.02 9.24
N SER A 194 22.55 -5.67 9.25
CA SER A 194 22.74 -6.92 9.98
C SER A 194 22.37 -6.76 11.46
N GLU A 195 22.75 -5.64 12.07
CA GLU A 195 22.43 -5.30 13.46
C GLU A 195 20.91 -5.25 13.70
N ALA A 196 20.14 -4.62 12.81
CA ALA A 196 18.68 -4.55 12.93
C ALA A 196 18.03 -5.93 12.74
N VAL A 197 18.55 -6.74 11.82
CA VAL A 197 18.10 -8.12 11.59
C VAL A 197 18.36 -8.99 12.82
N ASP A 198 19.54 -8.88 13.43
CA ASP A 198 19.88 -9.66 14.62
C ASP A 198 19.01 -9.24 15.82
N ALA A 199 18.85 -7.94 16.04
CA ALA A 199 18.02 -7.41 17.11
C ALA A 199 16.55 -7.87 17.01
N VAL A 200 15.94 -7.78 15.82
CA VAL A 200 14.54 -8.21 15.64
C VAL A 200 14.39 -9.73 15.76
N ARG A 201 15.37 -10.51 15.32
CA ARG A 201 15.35 -11.98 15.47
C ARG A 201 15.45 -12.40 16.94
N GLN A 202 16.30 -11.73 17.72
CA GLN A 202 16.37 -11.94 19.17
C GLN A 202 15.04 -11.61 19.84
N TYR A 203 14.45 -10.47 19.50
CA TYR A 203 13.14 -10.07 20.02
C TYR A 203 12.02 -11.07 19.67
N ILE A 204 11.98 -11.56 18.42
CA ILE A 204 10.99 -12.57 18.02
C ILE A 204 11.15 -13.85 18.84
N THR A 205 12.40 -14.27 19.07
CA THR A 205 12.70 -15.47 19.85
C THR A 205 12.28 -15.31 21.31
N SER A 206 12.52 -14.15 21.93
CA SER A 206 12.17 -13.91 23.35
C SER A 206 10.67 -13.75 23.57
N GLU A 207 9.98 -13.03 22.69
CA GLU A 207 8.57 -12.67 22.90
C GLU A 207 7.57 -13.67 22.31
N PHE A 208 7.92 -14.32 21.19
CA PHE A 208 7.00 -15.21 20.47
C PHE A 208 7.50 -16.66 20.41
N GLY A 209 8.79 -16.90 20.62
CA GLY A 209 9.40 -18.24 20.59
C GLY A 209 9.86 -18.69 19.20
N GLU A 210 10.59 -19.81 19.15
CA GLU A 210 11.27 -20.30 17.94
C GLU A 210 10.33 -20.64 16.78
N ALA A 211 9.09 -21.04 17.06
CA ALA A 211 8.10 -21.37 16.03
C ALA A 211 7.75 -20.16 15.13
N TYR A 212 7.97 -18.94 15.60
CA TYR A 212 7.73 -17.69 14.87
C TYR A 212 9.01 -17.12 14.23
N LEU A 213 10.17 -17.72 14.49
CA LEU A 213 11.44 -17.27 13.93
C LEU A 213 11.74 -18.02 12.61
N PRO A 214 11.81 -17.33 11.46
CA PRO A 214 12.25 -17.97 10.23
C PRO A 214 13.67 -18.53 10.38
N GLY A 215 13.88 -19.76 9.91
CA GLY A 215 15.17 -20.45 10.02
C GLY A 215 16.33 -19.69 9.35
N LYS A 216 16.05 -18.87 8.34
CA LYS A 216 17.01 -17.92 7.74
C LYS A 216 16.47 -16.49 7.84
N PRO A 217 17.34 -15.48 7.98
CA PRO A 217 16.93 -14.09 7.90
C PRO A 217 16.21 -13.77 6.59
N ASN A 218 15.10 -13.04 6.68
CA ASN A 218 14.40 -12.53 5.51
C ASN A 218 15.15 -11.29 4.99
N VAL A 219 15.61 -11.36 3.73
CA VAL A 219 16.27 -10.25 3.06
C VAL A 219 15.29 -9.60 2.09
N TYR A 220 15.14 -8.29 2.22
CA TYR A 220 14.30 -7.48 1.35
C TYR A 220 15.23 -6.57 0.54
N GLY A 221 15.52 -6.97 -0.69
CA GLY A 221 16.26 -6.14 -1.64
C GLY A 221 15.32 -5.13 -2.29
N SER A 222 15.87 -3.96 -2.67
CA SER A 222 15.18 -3.08 -3.60
C SER A 222 14.92 -3.84 -4.90
N LYS A 223 13.70 -3.77 -5.44
CA LYS A 223 13.53 -4.06 -6.87
C LYS A 223 14.31 -2.98 -7.60
N GLU A 224 15.35 -3.36 -8.34
CA GLU A 224 16.01 -2.48 -9.30
C GLU A 224 14.93 -1.73 -10.11
N GLY A 225 15.04 -0.41 -10.10
CA GLY A 225 14.24 0.52 -10.88
C GLY A 225 15.16 1.62 -11.38
#